data_AF-A0A930HTP6-F1
#
_entry.id   AF-A0A930HTP6-F1
#
_cell.length_a   1.000
_cell.length_b   1.000
_cell.length_c   1.000
_cell.angle_alpha   90.00
_cell.angle_beta   90.00
_cell.angle_gamma   90.00
#
_symmetry.space_group_name_H-M   'P 1'
#
loop_
_entity.id
_entity.type
_entity.pdbx_description
1 polymer ?
#
loop_
_entity_poly.entity_id
_entity_poly.type
_entity_poly.pdbx_seq_one_letter_code
_entity_poly.pdbx_strand_id
1 'polypeptide(L)'
;MYLEINRAEKELELSIRNEDLLRIMRLQRSLVYFSTSIRGNEAMLGRLRTTSRASSVDPDLFEDVSIELRQAYNTINIYTDIVTSMMHASANIISNNVNTIMKRMTSISIVLTVPTMISGFFGMNVDIYLGEWYWAFLAIFAVSVAISGLAFYFFRKIKWF
;
A
#
# COMPACT_ATOMS: atom_id res chain seq x y z
N MET A 1 -15.44 -14.61 9.79
CA MET A 1 -15.57 -13.35 9.03
C MET A 1 -15.05 -12.15 9.82
N TYR A 2 -15.73 -11.68 10.87
CA TYR A 2 -15.26 -10.52 11.66
C TYR A 2 -13.82 -10.70 12.20
N LEU A 3 -13.52 -11.86 12.80
CA LEU A 3 -12.19 -12.19 13.31
C LEU A 3 -11.09 -12.19 12.23
N GLU A 4 -11.42 -12.60 11.00
CA GLU A 4 -10.45 -12.64 9.91
C GLU A 4 -10.16 -11.26 9.35
N ILE A 5 -11.17 -10.40 9.27
CA ILE A 5 -11.03 -9.00 8.83
C ILE A 5 -10.20 -8.21 9.84
N ASN A 6 -10.51 -8.34 11.14
CA ASN A 6 -9.80 -7.63 12.20
C ASN A 6 -8.34 -8.09 12.34
N ARG A 7 -8.08 -9.39 12.11
CA ARG A 7 -6.72 -9.92 12.04
C ARG A 7 -5.96 -9.38 10.84
N ALA A 8 -6.58 -9.33 9.67
CA ALA A 8 -5.98 -8.76 8.47
C ALA A 8 -5.68 -7.26 8.64
N GLU A 9 -6.57 -6.50 9.28
CA GLU A 9 -6.39 -5.09 9.61
C GLU A 9 -5.14 -4.87 10.48
N LYS A 10 -5.03 -5.65 11.57
CA LYS A 10 -3.92 -5.56 12.51
C LYS A 10 -2.58 -6.04 11.91
N GLU A 11 -2.61 -7.02 11.01
CA GLU A 11 -1.43 -7.48 10.27
C GLU A 11 -0.93 -6.36 9.31
N LEU A 12 -1.84 -5.62 8.68
CA LEU A 12 -1.50 -4.48 7.82
C LEU A 12 -0.96 -3.25 8.56
N GLU A 13 -1.40 -3.00 9.80
CA GLU A 13 -0.88 -1.90 10.63
C GLU A 13 0.62 -2.04 10.93
N LEU A 14 1.15 -3.28 10.95
CA LEU A 14 2.54 -3.56 11.28
C LEU A 14 3.44 -3.63 10.04
N SER A 15 3.06 -4.41 9.02
CA SER A 15 3.83 -4.53 7.77
C SER A 15 2.99 -5.18 6.66
N ILE A 16 2.99 -4.60 5.45
CA ILE A 16 2.28 -5.18 4.32
C ILE A 16 3.14 -6.25 3.65
N ARG A 17 2.70 -7.52 3.74
CA ARG A 17 3.31 -8.64 3.01
C ARG A 17 2.40 -9.10 1.89
N ASN A 18 2.99 -9.68 0.85
CA ASN A 18 2.24 -10.22 -0.30
C ASN A 18 1.23 -11.29 0.13
N GLU A 19 1.55 -12.10 1.13
CA GLU A 19 0.66 -13.13 1.66
C GLU A 19 -0.61 -12.53 2.29
N ASP A 20 -0.47 -11.42 3.01
CA ASP A 20 -1.58 -10.73 3.67
C ASP A 20 -2.51 -10.09 2.62
N LEU A 21 -1.93 -9.49 1.56
CA LEU A 21 -2.69 -8.99 0.41
C LEU A 21 -3.48 -10.11 -0.29
N LEU A 22 -2.85 -11.26 -0.53
CA LEU A 22 -3.52 -12.42 -1.13
C LEU A 22 -4.67 -12.93 -0.26
N ARG A 23 -4.53 -12.89 1.08
CA ARG A 23 -5.60 -13.24 2.01
C ARG A 23 -6.78 -12.26 1.89
N ILE A 24 -6.51 -10.95 1.85
CA ILE A 24 -7.54 -9.91 1.66
C ILE A 24 -8.26 -10.09 0.32
N MET A 25 -7.52 -10.34 -0.78
CA MET A 25 -8.11 -10.62 -2.08
C MET A 25 -9.03 -11.85 -2.08
N ARG A 26 -8.63 -12.92 -1.37
CA ARG A 26 -9.46 -14.13 -1.22
C ARG A 26 -10.73 -13.82 -0.42
N LEU A 27 -10.63 -13.05 0.66
CA LEU A 27 -11.80 -12.61 1.44
C LEU A 27 -12.77 -11.79 0.60
N GLN A 28 -12.26 -10.81 -0.17
CA GLN A 28 -13.08 -10.01 -1.08
C GLN A 28 -13.84 -10.89 -2.08
N ARG A 29 -13.13 -11.85 -2.71
CA ARG A 29 -13.75 -12.78 -3.66
C ARG A 29 -14.87 -13.59 -3.00
N SER A 30 -14.63 -14.13 -1.81
CA SER A 30 -15.64 -14.88 -1.05
C SER A 30 -16.87 -14.03 -0.71
N LEU A 31 -16.68 -12.76 -0.31
CA LEU A 31 -17.78 -11.83 -0.04
C LEU A 31 -18.61 -11.53 -1.29
N VAL A 32 -17.99 -11.37 -2.45
CA VAL A 32 -18.69 -11.19 -3.73
C VAL A 32 -19.52 -12.43 -4.09
N TYR A 33 -18.97 -13.63 -3.89
CA TYR A 33 -19.73 -14.87 -4.07
C TYR A 33 -20.92 -14.94 -3.11
N PHE A 34 -20.73 -14.62 -1.83
CA PHE A 34 -21.84 -14.60 -0.87
C PHE A 34 -22.91 -13.56 -1.23
N SER A 35 -22.53 -12.34 -1.62
CA SER A 35 -23.48 -11.30 -2.08
C SER A 35 -24.32 -11.79 -3.26
N THR A 36 -23.70 -12.52 -4.19
CA THR A 36 -24.37 -13.09 -5.37
C THR A 36 -25.31 -14.23 -4.96
N SER A 37 -24.87 -15.13 -4.09
CA SER A 37 -25.69 -16.24 -3.60
C SER A 37 -26.90 -15.77 -2.78
N ILE A 38 -26.74 -14.76 -1.93
CA ILE A 38 -27.87 -14.19 -1.16
C ILE A 38 -28.90 -13.55 -2.08
N ARG A 39 -28.46 -12.80 -3.10
CA ARG A 39 -29.39 -12.27 -4.13
C ARG A 39 -30.12 -13.38 -4.90
N GLY A 40 -29.41 -14.47 -5.22
CA GLY A 40 -30.03 -15.65 -5.81
C GLY A 40 -31.11 -16.25 -4.91
N ASN A 41 -30.83 -16.36 -3.61
CA ASN A 41 -31.77 -16.87 -2.61
C ASN A 41 -32.98 -15.95 -2.44
N GLU A 42 -32.79 -14.62 -2.39
CA GLU A 42 -33.88 -13.64 -2.33
C GLU A 42 -34.81 -13.76 -3.57
N ALA A 43 -34.23 -13.90 -4.77
CA ALA A 43 -35.01 -14.09 -5.99
C ALA A 43 -35.78 -15.42 -6.00
N MET A 44 -35.19 -16.49 -5.47
CA MET A 44 -35.84 -17.80 -5.32
C MET A 44 -37.00 -17.73 -4.32
N LEU A 45 -36.78 -17.06 -3.18
CA LEU A 45 -37.80 -16.81 -2.18
C LEU A 45 -38.99 -16.05 -2.80
N GLY A 46 -38.72 -14.99 -3.57
CA GLY A 46 -39.75 -14.24 -4.30
C GLY A 46 -40.59 -15.10 -5.25
N ARG A 47 -39.98 -16.08 -5.94
CA ARG A 47 -40.70 -17.02 -6.82
C ARG A 47 -41.52 -18.07 -6.08
N LEU A 48 -41.08 -18.49 -4.90
CA LEU A 48 -41.81 -19.41 -4.03
C LEU A 48 -43.17 -18.82 -3.60
N ARG A 49 -43.23 -17.49 -3.38
CA ARG A 49 -44.47 -16.77 -3.03
C ARG A 49 -45.53 -16.82 -4.14
N THR A 50 -45.11 -16.82 -5.41
CA THR A 50 -46.00 -16.75 -6.57
C THR A 50 -46.40 -18.13 -7.11
N THR A 51 -45.76 -19.20 -6.64
CA THR A 51 -46.02 -20.58 -7.07
C THR A 51 -47.21 -21.18 -6.30
N SER A 52 -47.99 -22.07 -6.93
CA SER A 52 -49.19 -22.72 -6.35
C SER A 52 -48.99 -23.52 -5.06
N ARG A 53 -47.76 -23.69 -4.58
CA ARG A 53 -47.42 -24.28 -3.27
C ARG A 53 -47.34 -23.25 -2.14
N ALA A 54 -47.50 -21.96 -2.43
CA ALA A 54 -47.46 -20.88 -1.45
C ALA A 54 -48.49 -21.04 -0.32
N SER A 55 -49.65 -21.65 -0.59
CA SER A 55 -50.67 -21.94 0.44
C SER A 55 -50.25 -22.97 1.49
N SER A 56 -49.10 -23.65 1.32
CA SER A 56 -48.56 -24.61 2.30
C SER A 56 -47.42 -24.05 3.16
N VAL A 57 -46.98 -22.81 2.90
CA VAL A 57 -45.90 -22.15 3.63
C VAL A 57 -46.49 -21.09 4.55
N ASP A 58 -46.03 -21.07 5.80
CA ASP A 58 -46.41 -20.06 6.78
C ASP A 58 -45.96 -18.66 6.30
N PRO A 59 -46.88 -17.70 6.09
CA PRO A 59 -46.55 -16.35 5.68
C PRO A 59 -45.58 -15.63 6.62
N ASP A 60 -45.68 -15.89 7.92
CA ASP A 60 -44.85 -15.23 8.94
C ASP A 60 -43.40 -15.72 8.84
N LEU A 61 -43.21 -17.03 8.68
CA LEU A 61 -41.90 -17.64 8.47
C LEU A 61 -41.25 -17.15 7.15
N PHE A 62 -42.06 -16.91 6.11
CA PHE A 62 -41.56 -16.36 4.85
C PHE A 62 -41.06 -14.93 5.01
N GLU A 63 -41.79 -14.10 5.75
CA GLU A 63 -41.41 -12.72 6.04
C GLU A 63 -40.12 -12.67 6.87
N ASP A 64 -40.00 -13.51 7.89
CA ASP A 64 -38.79 -13.62 8.72
C ASP A 64 -37.55 -13.99 7.88
N VAL A 65 -37.64 -15.03 7.05
CA VAL A 65 -36.52 -15.44 6.17
C VAL A 65 -36.17 -14.34 5.17
N SER A 66 -37.16 -13.61 4.65
CA SER A 66 -36.93 -12.46 3.76
C SER A 66 -36.18 -11.33 4.48
N ILE A 67 -36.54 -11.04 5.73
CA ILE A 67 -35.86 -10.02 6.55
C ILE A 67 -34.42 -10.45 6.84
N GLU A 68 -34.20 -11.71 7.24
CA GLU A 68 -32.85 -12.23 7.51
C GLU A 68 -31.96 -12.21 6.27
N LEU A 69 -32.48 -12.60 5.10
CA LEU A 69 -31.72 -12.54 3.83
C LEU A 69 -31.32 -11.10 3.49
N ARG A 70 -32.22 -10.13 3.69
CA ARG A 70 -31.91 -8.71 3.48
C ARG A 70 -30.87 -8.20 4.47
N GLN A 71 -30.97 -8.59 5.74
CA GLN A 71 -29.97 -8.23 6.75
C GLN A 71 -28.60 -8.82 6.42
N ALA A 72 -28.56 -10.08 6.01
CA ALA A 72 -27.33 -10.74 5.60
C ALA A 72 -26.72 -10.09 4.34
N TYR A 73 -27.54 -9.71 3.37
CA TYR A 73 -27.11 -8.97 2.18
C TYR A 73 -26.46 -7.62 2.55
N ASN A 74 -27.14 -6.82 3.38
CA ASN A 74 -26.61 -5.54 3.85
C ASN A 74 -25.29 -5.72 4.61
N THR A 75 -25.22 -6.74 5.45
CA THR A 75 -24.02 -7.07 6.22
C THR A 75 -22.85 -7.41 5.29
N ILE A 76 -23.05 -8.27 4.28
CA ILE A 76 -22.01 -8.61 3.31
C ILE A 76 -21.53 -7.39 2.52
N ASN A 77 -22.43 -6.49 2.13
CA ASN A 77 -22.04 -5.28 1.42
C ASN A 77 -21.15 -4.38 2.28
N ILE A 78 -21.51 -4.16 3.56
CA ILE A 78 -20.66 -3.42 4.51
C ILE A 78 -19.27 -4.04 4.59
N TYR A 79 -19.16 -5.36 4.73
CA TYR A 79 -17.86 -6.03 4.79
C TYR A 79 -17.10 -6.00 3.46
N THR A 80 -17.80 -6.01 2.32
CA THR A 80 -17.18 -5.85 0.99
C THR A 80 -16.55 -4.47 0.88
N ASP A 81 -17.23 -3.43 1.35
CA ASP A 81 -16.73 -2.06 1.36
C ASP A 81 -15.53 -1.90 2.29
N ILE A 82 -15.55 -2.52 3.47
CA ILE A 82 -14.42 -2.53 4.41
C ILE A 82 -13.20 -3.22 3.79
N VAL A 83 -13.36 -4.42 3.25
CA VAL A 83 -12.26 -5.18 2.64
C VAL A 83 -11.69 -4.45 1.41
N THR A 84 -12.55 -3.81 0.62
CA THR A 84 -12.12 -2.99 -0.53
C THR A 84 -11.34 -1.76 -0.07
N SER A 85 -11.82 -1.06 0.96
CA SER A 85 -11.12 0.08 1.58
C SER A 85 -9.76 -0.33 2.14
N MET A 86 -9.68 -1.50 2.77
CA MET A 86 -8.43 -2.07 3.28
C MET A 86 -7.43 -2.37 2.16
N MET A 87 -7.89 -2.89 1.02
CA MET A 87 -7.05 -3.11 -0.15
C MET A 87 -6.50 -1.79 -0.73
N HIS A 88 -7.34 -0.76 -0.83
CA HIS A 88 -6.91 0.57 -1.27
C HIS A 88 -5.91 1.22 -0.30
N ALA A 89 -6.17 1.14 1.01
CA ALA A 89 -5.24 1.62 2.03
C ALA A 89 -3.88 0.90 1.93
N SER A 90 -3.92 -0.42 1.71
CA SER A 90 -2.70 -1.21 1.52
C SER A 90 -1.89 -0.75 0.31
N ALA A 91 -2.55 -0.48 -0.82
CA ALA A 91 -1.88 0.06 -2.01
C ALA A 91 -1.24 1.44 -1.75
N ASN A 92 -1.92 2.31 -0.99
CA ASN A 92 -1.38 3.62 -0.61
C ASN A 92 -0.14 3.50 0.27
N ILE A 93 -0.15 2.60 1.25
CA ILE A 93 1.01 2.34 2.12
C ILE A 93 2.19 1.78 1.30
N ILE A 94 1.95 0.84 0.37
CA ILE A 94 3.00 0.34 -0.53
C ILE A 94 3.60 1.48 -1.35
N SER A 95 2.76 2.32 -1.96
CA SER A 95 3.20 3.47 -2.74
C SER A 95 4.03 4.45 -1.89
N ASN A 96 3.60 4.71 -0.66
CA ASN A 96 4.33 5.57 0.26
C ASN A 96 5.68 4.96 0.67
N ASN A 97 5.74 3.64 0.87
CA ASN A 97 6.98 2.92 1.17
C ASN A 97 7.96 3.00 -0.01
N VAL A 98 7.49 2.76 -1.24
CA VAL A 98 8.30 2.91 -2.45
C VAL A 98 8.80 4.34 -2.59
N ASN A 99 7.94 5.34 -2.42
CA ASN A 99 8.34 6.75 -2.46
C ASN A 99 9.40 7.09 -1.40
N THR A 100 9.28 6.52 -0.20
CA THR A 100 10.25 6.69 0.89
C THR A 100 11.59 6.05 0.55
N ILE A 101 11.58 4.82 0.02
CA ILE A 101 12.80 4.11 -0.42
C ILE A 101 13.48 4.87 -1.56
N MET A 102 12.70 5.34 -2.55
CA MET A 102 13.21 6.12 -3.68
C MET A 102 13.89 7.41 -3.20
N LYS A 103 13.26 8.18 -2.31
CA LYS A 103 13.86 9.40 -1.73
C LYS A 103 15.20 9.10 -1.06
N ARG A 104 15.30 8.01 -0.30
CA ARG A 104 16.55 7.58 0.36
C ARG A 104 17.63 7.15 -0.62
N MET A 105 17.28 6.35 -1.64
CA MET A 105 18.23 5.91 -2.66
C MET A 105 18.75 7.10 -3.47
N THR A 106 17.86 7.99 -3.89
CA THR A 106 18.22 9.20 -4.64
C THR A 106 19.08 10.14 -3.80
N SER A 107 18.76 10.36 -2.53
CA SER A 107 19.56 11.24 -1.67
C SER A 107 20.97 10.68 -1.44
N ILE A 108 21.12 9.38 -1.18
CA ILE A 108 22.44 8.71 -1.09
C ILE A 108 23.20 8.85 -2.40
N SER A 109 22.55 8.61 -3.54
CA SER A 109 23.17 8.72 -4.86
C SER A 109 23.69 10.13 -5.16
N ILE A 110 22.93 11.18 -4.83
CA ILE A 110 23.37 12.57 -5.01
C ILE A 110 24.56 12.91 -4.11
N VAL A 111 24.51 12.50 -2.84
CA VAL A 111 25.59 12.73 -1.86
C VAL A 111 26.90 12.05 -2.31
N LEU A 112 26.83 10.86 -2.91
CA LEU A 112 28.00 10.13 -3.44
C LEU A 112 28.48 10.64 -4.81
N THR A 113 27.57 11.13 -5.65
CA THR A 113 27.93 11.64 -6.99
C THR A 113 28.80 12.90 -6.90
N VAL A 114 28.58 13.79 -5.92
CA VAL A 114 29.34 15.04 -5.77
C VAL A 114 30.85 14.80 -5.60
N PRO A 115 31.33 13.99 -4.62
CA PRO A 115 32.76 13.69 -4.49
C PRO A 115 33.33 12.94 -5.69
N THR A 116 32.54 12.02 -6.26
CA THR A 116 32.95 11.22 -7.42
C THR A 116 33.20 12.11 -8.63
N MET A 117 32.32 13.09 -8.87
CA MET A 117 32.44 14.05 -9.97
C MET A 117 33.67 14.96 -9.79
N ILE A 118 33.91 15.45 -8.57
CA ILE A 118 35.10 16.25 -8.24
C ILE A 118 36.37 15.41 -8.50
N SER A 119 36.43 14.19 -7.95
CA SER A 119 37.55 13.28 -8.19
C SER A 119 37.73 12.95 -9.67
N GLY A 120 36.64 12.85 -10.43
CA GLY A 120 36.67 12.63 -11.87
C GLY A 120 37.35 13.78 -12.61
N PHE A 121 36.92 15.03 -12.37
CA PHE A 121 37.52 16.21 -13.01
C PHE A 121 39.00 16.38 -12.68
N PHE A 122 39.39 16.19 -11.42
CA PHE A 122 40.78 16.30 -10.99
C PHE A 122 41.63 15.06 -11.32
N GLY A 123 41.00 13.93 -11.68
CA GLY A 123 41.66 12.73 -12.18
C GLY A 123 41.89 12.73 -13.69
N MET A 124 41.26 13.66 -14.42
CA MET A 124 41.62 13.94 -15.81
C MET A 124 42.96 14.67 -15.82
N ASN A 125 43.91 14.27 -16.67
CA ASN A 125 45.21 14.94 -16.88
C ASN A 125 45.02 16.35 -17.50
N VAL A 126 44.31 17.21 -16.81
CA VAL A 126 44.11 18.62 -17.13
C VAL A 126 45.17 19.38 -16.35
N ASP A 127 45.91 20.27 -17.02
CA ASP A 127 46.90 21.13 -16.38
C ASP A 127 46.22 21.99 -15.31
N ILE A 128 46.33 21.54 -14.07
CA ILE A 128 45.86 22.23 -12.90
C ILE A 128 47.02 23.11 -12.44
N TYR A 129 46.91 24.43 -12.65
CA TYR A 129 47.86 25.43 -12.14
C TYR A 129 48.02 25.43 -10.60
N LEU A 130 47.36 24.50 -9.87
CA LEU A 130 47.60 24.21 -8.44
C LEU A 130 48.65 23.11 -8.18
N GLY A 131 49.31 22.55 -9.21
CA GLY A 131 50.32 21.48 -9.06
C GLY A 131 51.52 21.85 -8.19
N GLU A 132 51.81 23.15 -8.02
CA GLU A 132 52.92 23.65 -7.18
C GLU A 132 52.59 23.74 -5.69
N TRP A 133 51.32 23.53 -5.29
CA TRP A 133 50.89 23.59 -3.89
C TRP A 133 50.86 22.20 -3.25
N TYR A 134 51.74 21.96 -2.28
CA TYR A 134 51.83 20.70 -1.53
C TYR A 134 50.50 20.25 -0.88
N TRP A 135 49.62 21.21 -0.51
CA TRP A 135 48.31 20.93 0.10
C TRP A 135 47.13 20.96 -0.88
N ALA A 136 47.34 21.10 -2.19
CA ALA A 136 46.25 21.19 -3.16
C ALA A 136 45.31 19.97 -3.10
N PHE A 137 45.87 18.76 -2.99
CA PHE A 137 45.09 17.53 -2.84
C PHE A 137 44.21 17.54 -1.58
N LEU A 138 44.77 17.96 -0.44
CA LEU A 138 44.05 18.02 0.84
C LEU A 138 42.92 19.06 0.79
N ALA A 139 43.16 20.21 0.14
CA ALA A 139 42.18 21.27 -0.02
C ALA A 139 40.99 20.83 -0.91
N ILE A 140 41.26 20.16 -2.03
CA ILE A 140 40.22 19.63 -2.92
C ILE A 140 39.37 18.57 -2.20
N PHE A 141 40.03 17.68 -1.45
CA PHE A 141 39.34 16.68 -0.64
C PHE A 141 38.44 17.33 0.43
N ALA A 142 38.95 18.32 1.14
CA ALA A 142 38.18 19.05 2.16
C ALA A 142 36.96 19.77 1.57
N VAL A 143 37.12 20.43 0.42
CA VAL A 143 36.01 21.11 -0.29
C VAL A 143 34.97 20.09 -0.78
N SER A 144 35.42 18.96 -1.33
CA SER A 144 34.55 17.88 -1.78
C SER A 144 33.69 17.31 -0.64
N VAL A 145 34.32 17.02 0.50
CA VAL A 145 33.63 16.55 1.72
C VAL A 145 32.69 17.63 2.25
N ALA A 146 33.08 18.90 2.23
CA ALA A 146 32.25 20.01 2.68
C ALA A 146 30.98 20.16 1.83
N ILE A 147 31.09 20.10 0.50
CA ILE A 147 29.93 20.19 -0.42
C ILE A 147 29.01 18.98 -0.24
N SER A 148 29.58 17.77 -0.14
CA SER A 148 28.80 16.55 0.11
C SER A 148 28.08 16.59 1.47
N GLY A 149 28.73 17.10 2.51
CA GLY A 149 28.13 17.33 3.83
C GLY A 149 27.02 18.38 3.80
N LEU A 150 27.18 19.44 3.03
CA LEU A 150 26.15 20.48 2.85
C LEU A 150 24.93 19.95 2.11
N ALA A 151 25.14 19.13 1.06
CA ALA A 151 24.07 18.42 0.37
C ALA A 151 23.33 17.48 1.33
N PHE A 152 24.05 16.69 2.12
CA PHE A 152 23.46 15.80 3.13
C PHE A 152 22.61 16.57 4.16
N TYR A 153 23.12 17.69 4.67
CA TYR A 153 22.38 18.55 5.60
C TYR A 153 21.09 19.09 4.99
N PHE A 154 21.14 19.52 3.73
CA PHE A 154 19.97 20.00 2.98
C PHE A 154 18.92 18.88 2.81
N PHE A 155 19.32 17.68 2.38
CA PHE A 155 18.41 16.53 2.25
C PHE A 155 17.79 16.10 3.58
N ARG A 156 18.55 16.18 4.68
CA ARG A 156 18.04 15.91 6.03
C ARG A 156 16.98 16.94 6.45
N LYS A 157 17.18 18.22 6.15
CA LYS A 157 16.21 19.29 6.47
C LYS A 157 14.90 19.13 5.70
N ILE A 158 14.96 18.60 4.48
CA ILE A 158 13.78 18.37 3.61
C ILE A 158 13.07 17.04 3.96
N LYS A 159 13.55 16.27 4.95
CA LYS A 159 12.98 14.97 5.34
C LYS A 159 12.93 13.97 4.18
N TRP A 160 13.90 14.01 3.27
CA TRP A 160 14.06 12.97 2.26
C TRP A 160 14.70 11.69 2.81
N PHE A 161 15.23 11.76 4.04
CA PHE A 161 15.77 10.64 4.81
C PHE A 161 14.79 10.17 5.89
#